data_AF-A0A2N6QFJ0-F1
#
_entry.id   AF-A0A2N6QFJ0-F1
#
_cell.length_a   1.000
_cell.length_b   1.000
_cell.length_c   1.000
_cell.angle_alpha   90.00
_cell.angle_beta   90.00
_cell.angle_gamma   90.00
#
_symmetry.space_group_name_H-M   'P 1'
#
loop_
_entity.id
_entity.type
_entity.pdbx_description
1 polymer ?
#
loop_
_entity_poly.entity_id
_entity_poly.type
_entity_poly.pdbx_seq_one_letter_code
_entity_poly.pdbx_strand_id
1 'polypeptide(L)'
;MKKLLKIALACICLFPIIYITGCNKLATLGHDKQIKENIHNSLSIYPTKKLEKIYDIKGAKNIHFKENDKGTWIFDSSMQTMKNGTFMWI
;
A
#
# COMPACT_ATOMS: atom_id res chain seq x y z
N MET A 1 23.21 44.86 15.89
CA MET A 1 21.83 44.86 15.34
C MET A 1 21.76 44.51 13.85
N LYS A 2 22.39 45.25 12.93
CA LYS A 2 22.31 45.00 11.46
C LYS A 2 22.80 43.60 11.01
N LYS A 3 23.83 43.03 11.65
CA LYS A 3 24.34 41.66 11.34
C LYS A 3 23.36 40.57 11.77
N LEU A 4 22.74 40.72 12.94
CA LEU A 4 21.72 39.78 13.45
C LEU A 4 20.46 39.83 12.57
N LEU A 5 20.06 41.02 12.11
CA LEU A 5 18.94 41.18 11.17
C LEU A 5 19.19 40.47 9.83
N LYS A 6 20.43 40.57 9.29
CA LYS A 6 20.81 39.88 8.05
C LYS A 6 20.81 38.34 8.20
N ILE A 7 21.26 37.84 9.35
CA ILE A 7 21.24 36.39 9.65
C ILE A 7 19.80 35.89 9.79
N ALA A 8 18.95 36.64 10.50
CA ALA A 8 17.53 36.31 10.64
C ALA A 8 16.82 36.27 9.28
N LEU A 9 17.10 37.24 8.40
CA LEU A 9 16.56 37.27 7.03
C LEU A 9 17.02 36.05 6.22
N ALA A 10 18.29 35.66 6.34
CA ALA A 10 18.85 34.51 5.63
C ALA A 10 18.21 33.19 6.10
N CYS A 11 17.99 33.01 7.41
CA CYS A 11 17.32 31.83 7.94
C CYS A 11 15.89 31.71 7.40
N ILE A 12 15.12 32.82 7.40
CA ILE A 12 13.74 32.86 6.88
C ILE A 12 13.67 32.43 5.41
N CYS A 13 14.64 32.84 4.58
CA CYS A 13 14.69 32.44 3.17
C CYS A 13 15.08 30.97 2.95
N LEU A 14 15.77 30.33 3.89
CA LEU A 14 16.25 28.94 3.76
C LEU A 14 15.23 27.90 4.25
N PHE A 15 14.36 28.24 5.20
CA PHE A 15 13.30 27.35 5.69
C PHE A 15 12.38 26.76 4.59
N PRO A 16 11.89 27.53 3.58
CA PRO A 16 11.02 26.95 2.55
C PRO A 16 11.72 25.88 1.69
N ILE A 17 13.04 25.98 1.49
CA ILE A 17 13.82 25.01 0.68
C ILE A 17 13.90 23.65 1.39
N ILE A 18 14.07 23.67 2.71
CA ILE A 18 14.11 22.46 3.55
C ILE A 18 12.70 21.86 3.67
N TYR A 19 11.67 22.70 3.75
CA TYR A 19 10.28 22.26 3.88
C TYR A 19 9.78 21.53 2.62
N ILE A 20 10.08 22.04 1.42
CA ILE A 20 9.65 21.43 0.15
C ILE A 20 10.35 20.09 -0.10
N THR A 21 11.64 19.97 0.24
CA THR A 21 12.41 18.72 0.03
C THR A 21 12.11 17.65 1.08
N GLY A 22 11.71 18.03 2.30
CA GLY A 22 11.34 17.10 3.38
C GLY A 22 9.92 16.56 3.28
N CYS A 23 8.96 17.38 2.85
CA CYS A 23 7.53 17.01 2.86
C CYS A 23 7.21 15.81 1.93
N ASN A 24 7.81 15.78 0.74
CA ASN A 24 7.53 14.72 -0.25
C ASN A 24 8.02 13.33 0.19
N LYS A 25 9.16 13.26 0.89
CA LYS A 25 9.74 11.98 1.36
C LYS A 25 8.97 11.39 2.54
N LEU A 26 8.39 12.23 3.40
CA LEU A 26 7.61 11.76 4.54
C LEU A 26 6.27 11.16 4.10
N ALA A 27 5.63 11.76 3.10
CA ALA A 27 4.42 11.22 2.50
C ALA A 27 4.68 9.84 1.86
N THR A 28 5.75 9.70 1.07
CA THR A 28 6.07 8.44 0.38
C THR A 28 6.39 7.30 1.36
N LEU A 29 7.10 7.57 2.46
CA LEU A 29 7.38 6.56 3.49
C LEU A 29 6.12 6.04 4.19
N GLY A 30 5.15 6.92 4.43
CA GLY A 30 3.85 6.54 5.01
C GLY A 30 3.06 5.61 4.09
N HIS A 31 3.01 5.96 2.79
CA HIS A 31 2.36 5.12 1.77
C HIS A 31 3.03 3.76 1.61
N ASP A 32 4.37 3.71 1.55
CA ASP A 32 5.12 2.46 1.43
C ASP A 32 4.87 1.52 2.61
N LYS A 33 4.80 2.06 3.83
CA LYS A 33 4.50 1.28 5.02
C LYS A 33 3.08 0.70 4.96
N GLN A 34 2.10 1.52 4.59
CA GLN A 34 0.70 1.09 4.44
C GLN A 34 0.54 0.01 3.36
N ILE A 35 1.21 0.17 2.21
CA ILE A 35 1.20 -0.82 1.13
C ILE A 35 1.78 -2.15 1.61
N LYS A 36 2.94 -2.13 2.29
CA LYS A 36 3.57 -3.34 2.82
C LYS A 36 2.67 -4.06 3.83
N GLU A 37 2.04 -3.32 4.73
CA GLU A 37 1.14 -3.88 5.74
C GLU A 37 -0.11 -4.51 5.09
N ASN A 38 -0.71 -3.83 4.11
CA ASN A 38 -1.87 -4.35 3.39
C ASN A 38 -1.53 -5.63 2.59
N ILE A 39 -0.37 -5.66 1.94
CA ILE A 39 0.11 -6.87 1.23
C ILE A 39 0.35 -8.01 2.23
N HIS A 40 1.02 -7.72 3.35
CA HIS A 40 1.26 -8.72 4.40
C HIS A 40 -0.05 -9.29 4.95
N ASN A 41 -1.04 -8.44 5.22
CA ASN A 41 -2.36 -8.88 5.68
C ASN A 41 -3.08 -9.76 4.64
N SER A 42 -3.01 -9.39 3.37
CA SER A 42 -3.57 -10.20 2.26
C SER A 42 -2.88 -11.57 2.15
N LEU A 43 -1.55 -11.63 2.35
CA LEU A 43 -0.78 -12.87 2.26
C LEU A 43 -0.86 -13.75 3.52
N SER A 44 -1.29 -13.20 4.67
CA SER A 44 -1.32 -13.90 5.96
C SER A 44 -2.22 -15.15 5.98
N ILE A 45 -3.19 -15.24 5.06
CA ILE A 45 -4.08 -16.40 4.91
C ILE A 45 -3.40 -17.58 4.21
N TYR A 46 -2.25 -17.36 3.57
CA TYR A 46 -1.53 -18.42 2.87
C TYR A 46 -0.46 -19.04 3.77
N PRO A 47 -0.23 -20.37 3.66
CA PRO A 47 -0.98 -21.31 2.83
C PRO A 47 -2.26 -21.80 3.53
N THR A 48 -3.43 -21.68 2.88
CA THR A 48 -4.65 -22.36 3.33
C THR A 48 -4.82 -23.68 2.58
N LYS A 49 -4.42 -24.78 3.21
CA LYS A 49 -4.47 -26.14 2.61
C LYS A 49 -5.89 -26.70 2.48
N LYS A 50 -6.81 -26.30 3.36
CA LYS A 50 -8.21 -26.75 3.37
C LYS A 50 -9.11 -25.55 3.10
N LEU A 51 -9.81 -25.55 1.96
CA LEU A 51 -10.70 -24.45 1.57
C LEU A 51 -11.83 -24.20 2.57
N GLU A 52 -12.26 -25.21 3.32
CA GLU A 52 -13.28 -25.08 4.37
C GLU A 52 -12.92 -24.02 5.43
N LYS A 53 -11.62 -23.87 5.73
CA LYS A 53 -11.15 -22.87 6.72
C LYS A 53 -11.44 -21.44 6.28
N ILE A 54 -11.63 -21.20 4.98
CA ILE A 54 -11.91 -19.88 4.42
C ILE A 54 -13.29 -19.38 4.85
N TYR A 55 -14.26 -20.26 5.09
CA TYR A 55 -15.60 -19.84 5.52
C TYR A 55 -15.61 -19.11 6.87
N ASP A 56 -14.60 -19.37 7.71
CA ASP A 56 -14.43 -18.72 9.00
C ASP A 56 -13.64 -17.40 8.90
N ILE A 57 -13.00 -17.12 7.75
CA ILE A 57 -12.19 -15.92 7.55
C ILE A 57 -13.10 -14.76 7.11
N LYS A 58 -13.13 -13.71 7.94
CA LYS A 58 -13.77 -12.44 7.59
C LYS A 58 -12.84 -11.62 6.69
N GLY A 59 -13.26 -11.41 5.44
CA GLY A 59 -12.58 -10.51 4.51
C GLY A 59 -12.84 -9.02 4.80
N ALA A 60 -12.15 -8.15 4.06
CA ALA A 60 -12.42 -6.72 4.09
C ALA A 60 -13.84 -6.43 3.57
N LYS A 61 -14.59 -5.61 4.30
CA LYS A 61 -15.94 -5.16 3.91
C LYS A 61 -15.93 -3.67 3.62
N ASN A 62 -16.70 -3.27 2.63
CA ASN A 62 -16.96 -1.87 2.31
C ASN A 62 -18.48 -1.59 2.29
N ILE A 63 -18.85 -0.38 1.90
CA ILE A 63 -20.24 0.10 1.86
C ILE A 63 -21.15 -0.67 0.89
N HIS A 64 -20.60 -1.52 0.01
CA HIS A 64 -21.37 -2.29 -0.96
C HIS A 64 -21.86 -3.64 -0.42
N PHE A 65 -21.44 -4.04 0.78
CA PHE A 65 -21.93 -5.26 1.43
C PHE A 65 -23.29 -5.02 2.09
N LYS A 66 -24.24 -5.94 1.88
CA LYS A 66 -25.51 -5.92 2.62
C LYS A 66 -25.28 -6.34 4.08
N GLU A 67 -26.16 -5.92 4.98
CA GLU A 67 -26.04 -6.13 6.43
C GLU A 67 -25.81 -7.61 6.83
N ASN A 68 -26.43 -8.54 6.10
CA ASN A 68 -26.31 -9.99 6.33
C ASN A 68 -25.41 -10.71 5.33
N ASP A 69 -24.72 -9.98 4.46
CA ASP A 69 -23.82 -10.56 3.48
C ASP A 69 -22.50 -10.99 4.16
N LYS A 70 -22.20 -12.28 4.12
CA LYS A 70 -20.94 -12.83 4.63
C LYS A 70 -19.80 -12.73 3.62
N GLY A 71 -20.10 -12.30 2.40
CA GLY A 71 -19.17 -12.24 1.28
C GLY A 71 -18.99 -13.59 0.61
N THR A 72 -18.37 -13.56 -0.57
CA THR A 72 -17.96 -14.74 -1.32
C THR A 72 -16.47 -14.65 -1.58
N TRP A 73 -15.73 -15.69 -1.24
CA TRP A 73 -14.31 -15.79 -1.57
C TRP A 73 -14.15 -16.31 -2.99
N ILE A 74 -13.33 -15.63 -3.79
CA ILE A 74 -13.00 -16.01 -5.16
C ILE A 74 -11.52 -16.39 -5.19
N PHE A 75 -11.25 -17.60 -5.68
CA PHE A 75 -9.89 -18.11 -5.88
C PHE A 75 -9.67 -18.25 -7.37
N ASP A 76 -8.65 -17.56 -7.86
CA ASP A 76 -8.20 -17.69 -9.24
C ASP A 76 -6.68 -17.91 -9.23
N SER A 77 -6.23 -18.86 -10.03
CA SER A 77 -4.83 -19.25 -10.11
C SER A 77 -4.56 -19.71 -11.53
N SER A 78 -3.94 -18.82 -12.29
CA SER A 78 -3.58 -19.06 -13.69
C SER A 78 -2.07 -19.21 -13.82
N MET A 79 -1.62 -20.09 -14.71
CA MET A 79 -0.21 -20.16 -15.12
C MET A 79 -0.07 -19.60 -16.53
N GLN A 80 0.75 -18.57 -16.69
CA GLN A 80 1.13 -18.08 -18.01
C GLN A 80 2.50 -18.63 -18.37
N THR A 81 2.58 -19.35 -19.48
CA THR A 81 3.84 -19.89 -20.00
C THR A 81 4.18 -19.24 -21.34
N MET A 82 5.45 -18.90 -21.54
CA MET A 82 5.94 -18.43 -22.83
C MET A 82 6.61 -19.59 -23.57
N LYS A 83 6.21 -19.83 -24.81
CA LYS A 83 6.87 -20.78 -25.70
C LYS A 83 7.13 -20.13 -27.05
N ASN A 84 8.40 -20.10 -27.47
CA ASN A 84 8.83 -19.55 -28.75
C ASN A 84 8.30 -18.12 -29.00
N GLY A 85 8.36 -17.25 -27.99
CA GLY A 85 7.88 -15.86 -28.09
C GLY A 85 6.36 -15.69 -28.08
N THR A 86 5.59 -16.78 -27.93
CA THR A 86 4.14 -16.74 -27.80
C THR A 86 3.72 -17.01 -26.36
N PHE A 87 2.86 -16.16 -25.80
CA PHE A 87 2.25 -16.39 -24.50
C PHE A 87 1.09 -17.39 -24.64
N MET A 88 1.12 -18.44 -23.84
CA MET A 88 0.05 -19.43 -23.71
C MET A 88 -0.46 -19.40 -22.28
N TRP A 89 -1.78 -19.41 -22.14
CA TRP A 89 -2.46 -19.61 -20.87
C TRP A 89 -2.67 -21.12 -20.68
N ILE A 90 -2.33 -21.63 -19.50
CA ILE A 90 -2.56 -23.02 -19.09
C ILE A 90 -3.62 -23.02 -18.00
#